data_AF-A0A349DSN8-F1
#
_entry.id   AF-A0A349DSN8-F1
#
_cell.length_a   1.000
_cell.length_b   1.000
_cell.length_c   1.000
_cell.angle_alpha   90.00
_cell.angle_beta   90.00
_cell.angle_gamma   90.00
#
_symmetry.space_group_name_H-M   'P 1'
#
loop_
_entity.id
_entity.type
_entity.pdbx_description
1 polymer ?
#
loop_
_entity_poly.entity_id
_entity_poly.type
_entity_poly.pdbx_seq_one_letter_code
_entity_poly.pdbx_strand_id
1 'polypeptide(L)'
;MPFYQRAYLILINFIKKVDHIMKKYIPYLISLFLIIVSTSYIVIQTYTTETPLEKIVKETPTNKLPLFIILCNMDVKGWSSQTPDSARFFHQYKIITNADNPRKMKVKNTDFIRVSKKDFLKNYRNIDMEVMSKVKVNSRVKVGKIIAPPGYTHCIGNKKYGQWKVNIKSGETTWQFYKKHQNLVKAFGLADFTIQNYHFNHYYKNYQEKKPYYGTGYRSPHGRIHFGTFSDFSKNIRRSESFYGTDREQRVKKFYQNRDYSSTGMSGYIKYPVDKLLANTPTNKLPLSIVLYDMDVKGSRYLNRYKVITNVDDSAKKKEVITPWLRLSKADFVRNYQNLGMEIAYQKITSSAGLKLSKIPAPPGYANYVGNSQYGHWKQQTDSTSLWVFQGKYVFMNTLFHLTNYPVYKNSYNNYRRYYFGRRVYYGGTGTRRRYGTGTRFSQSTSSTDYYTSERANRSRTHYRQYRSSRKTRSGSRSGYNSRSRSGSSGK
;
A
#
# COMPACT_ATOMS: atom_id res chain seq x y z
N MET A 1 86.10 10.43 3.78
CA MET A 1 84.95 10.87 4.61
C MET A 1 84.18 9.65 5.06
N PRO A 2 83.91 9.49 6.37
CA PRO A 2 83.42 8.23 6.91
C PRO A 2 81.95 8.02 6.56
N PHE A 3 81.61 6.77 6.26
CA PHE A 3 80.29 6.25 5.89
C PHE A 3 79.13 6.80 6.75
N TYR A 4 79.41 7.08 8.03
CA TYR A 4 78.49 7.69 8.99
C TYR A 4 77.96 9.08 8.60
N GLN A 5 78.77 9.94 7.99
CA GLN A 5 78.31 11.27 7.57
C GLN A 5 77.32 11.19 6.40
N ARG A 6 77.50 10.23 5.48
CA ARG A 6 76.55 9.98 4.38
C ARG A 6 75.24 9.40 4.91
N ALA A 7 75.30 8.43 5.82
CA ALA A 7 74.09 7.85 6.43
C ALA A 7 73.28 8.91 7.19
N TYR A 8 73.94 9.80 7.93
CA TYR A 8 73.29 10.89 8.67
C TYR A 8 72.61 11.92 7.74
N LEU A 9 73.26 12.30 6.64
CA LEU A 9 72.67 13.18 5.63
C LEU A 9 71.45 12.56 4.93
N ILE A 10 71.50 11.26 4.64
CA ILE A 10 70.35 10.53 4.07
C ILE A 10 69.18 10.53 5.05
N LEU A 11 69.45 10.27 6.33
CA LEU A 11 68.43 10.28 7.38
C LEU A 11 67.78 11.67 7.55
N ILE A 12 68.58 12.74 7.59
CA ILE A 12 68.06 14.12 7.67
C ILE A 12 67.20 14.47 6.46
N ASN A 13 67.64 14.12 5.25
CA ASN A 13 66.88 14.40 4.04
C ASN A 13 65.58 13.58 3.97
N PHE A 14 65.60 12.34 4.48
CA PHE A 14 64.40 11.53 4.63
C PHE A 14 63.41 12.17 5.61
N ILE A 15 63.88 12.59 6.79
CA ILE A 15 63.04 13.26 7.80
C ILE A 15 62.43 14.56 7.25
N LYS A 16 63.23 15.40 6.57
CA LYS A 16 62.72 16.64 5.94
C LYS A 16 61.68 16.36 4.86
N LYS A 17 61.87 15.30 4.06
CA LYS A 17 60.91 14.89 3.03
C LYS A 17 59.61 14.38 3.64
N VAL A 18 59.68 13.60 4.72
CA VAL A 18 58.50 13.14 5.48
C VAL A 18 57.77 14.33 6.13
N ASP A 19 58.48 15.26 6.76
CA ASP A 19 57.87 16.46 7.37
C ASP A 19 57.17 17.34 6.33
N HIS A 20 57.79 17.54 5.16
CA HIS A 20 57.17 18.29 4.07
C HIS A 20 55.90 17.61 3.53
N ILE A 21 55.93 16.29 3.36
CA ILE A 21 54.76 15.48 2.96
C ILE A 21 53.67 15.60 4.03
N MET A 22 54.01 15.42 5.30
CA MET A 22 53.06 15.52 6.41
C MET A 22 52.41 16.90 6.47
N LYS A 23 53.18 17.99 6.41
CA LYS A 23 52.63 19.36 6.40
C LYS A 23 51.72 19.63 5.20
N LYS A 24 52.02 19.06 4.04
CA LYS A 24 51.18 19.18 2.84
C LYS A 24 49.83 18.43 2.99
N TYR A 25 49.81 17.28 3.66
CA TYR A 25 48.62 16.42 3.73
C TYR A 25 47.82 16.53 5.05
N ILE A 26 48.41 17.03 6.14
CA ILE A 26 47.73 17.24 7.44
C ILE A 26 46.42 18.05 7.31
N PRO A 27 46.35 19.17 6.57
CA PRO A 27 45.12 19.94 6.43
C PRO A 27 43.99 19.14 5.75
N TYR A 28 44.33 18.29 4.78
CA TYR A 28 43.38 17.42 4.09
C TYR A 28 42.88 16.30 5.00
N LEU A 29 43.75 15.72 5.84
CA LEU A 29 43.35 14.72 6.83
C LEU A 29 42.43 15.31 7.90
N ILE A 30 42.73 16.52 8.39
CA ILE A 30 41.87 17.25 9.34
C ILE A 30 40.52 17.56 8.69
N SER A 31 40.51 18.05 7.44
CA SER A 31 39.28 18.33 6.69
C SER A 31 38.43 17.07 6.49
N LEU A 32 39.04 15.96 6.08
CA LEU A 32 38.36 14.68 5.92
C LEU A 32 37.79 14.17 7.25
N PHE A 33 38.54 14.29 8.36
CA PHE A 33 38.07 13.93 9.68
C PHE A 33 36.86 14.78 10.11
N LEU A 34 36.89 16.10 9.89
CA LEU A 34 35.77 16.98 10.18
C LEU A 34 34.54 16.66 9.33
N ILE A 35 34.70 16.29 8.06
CA ILE A 35 33.60 15.81 7.20
C ILE A 35 33.02 14.50 7.74
N ILE A 36 33.86 13.54 8.14
CA ILE A 36 33.42 12.27 8.72
C ILE A 36 32.66 12.50 10.03
N VAL A 37 33.16 13.36 10.93
CA VAL A 37 32.49 13.68 12.21
C VAL A 37 31.16 14.40 11.97
N SER A 38 31.13 15.38 11.07
CA SER A 38 29.91 16.14 10.74
C SER A 38 28.83 15.26 10.09
N THR A 39 29.21 14.42 9.11
CA THR A 39 28.28 13.47 8.48
C THR A 39 27.80 12.42 9.47
N SER A 40 28.68 11.92 10.35
CA SER A 40 28.30 11.00 11.44
C SER A 40 27.33 11.65 12.42
N TYR A 41 27.54 12.92 12.78
CA TYR A 41 26.65 13.67 13.67
C TYR A 41 25.26 13.87 13.05
N ILE A 42 25.18 14.25 11.76
CA ILE A 42 23.91 14.37 11.02
C ILE A 42 23.20 13.01 10.92
N VAL A 43 23.94 11.93 10.66
CA VAL A 43 23.40 10.56 10.65
C VAL A 43 22.86 10.21 12.04
N ILE A 44 23.63 10.41 13.12
CA ILE A 44 23.18 10.11 14.49
C ILE A 44 21.92 10.90 14.85
N GLN A 45 21.84 12.19 14.53
CA GLN A 45 20.67 13.03 14.77
C GLN A 45 19.45 12.60 13.94
N THR A 46 19.65 12.19 12.69
CA THR A 46 18.55 11.71 11.83
C THR A 46 18.02 10.33 12.26
N TYR A 47 18.84 9.49 12.90
CA TYR A 47 18.44 8.16 13.36
C TYR A 47 17.93 8.09 14.81
N THR A 48 18.11 9.13 15.63
CA THR A 48 17.73 9.14 17.06
C THR A 48 16.56 10.06 17.39
N THR A 49 15.60 10.21 16.47
CA THR A 49 14.35 10.91 16.82
C THR A 49 13.51 10.04 17.78
N GLU A 50 13.65 10.32 19.07
CA GLU A 50 12.84 9.72 20.14
C GLU A 50 11.36 9.92 19.81
N THR A 51 10.60 8.82 19.75
CA THR A 51 9.16 8.92 19.45
C THR A 51 8.43 9.60 20.62
N PRO A 52 7.29 10.28 20.38
CA PRO A 52 6.51 10.85 21.49
C PRO A 52 6.15 9.85 22.59
N LEU A 53 5.94 8.58 22.24
CA LEU A 53 5.71 7.51 23.21
C LEU A 53 6.92 7.23 24.09
N GLU A 54 8.11 7.15 23.48
CA GLU A 54 9.36 6.93 24.21
C GLU A 54 9.66 8.08 25.16
N LYS A 55 9.44 9.32 24.71
CA LYS A 55 9.56 10.52 25.54
C LYS A 55 8.65 10.45 26.78
N ILE A 56 7.36 10.13 26.60
CA ILE A 56 6.41 9.98 27.73
C ILE A 56 6.89 8.90 28.72
N VAL A 57 7.36 7.75 28.23
CA VAL A 57 7.84 6.65 29.06
C VAL A 57 9.13 7.02 29.81
N LYS A 58 10.04 7.73 29.16
CA LYS A 58 11.31 8.19 29.74
C LYS A 58 11.09 9.23 30.84
N GLU A 59 10.24 10.23 30.57
CA GLU A 59 9.93 11.33 31.49
C GLU A 59 9.05 10.90 32.69
N THR A 60 8.38 9.74 32.62
CA THR A 60 7.56 9.26 33.74
C THR A 60 8.45 8.65 34.85
N PRO A 61 8.48 9.25 36.06
CA PRO A 61 9.30 8.77 37.17
C PRO A 61 8.77 7.45 37.76
N THR A 62 9.64 6.72 38.46
CA THR A 62 9.36 5.39 39.03
C THR A 62 8.27 5.40 40.11
N ASN A 63 8.13 6.51 40.83
CA ASN A 63 7.07 6.71 41.83
C ASN A 63 5.67 6.95 41.23
N LYS A 64 5.57 7.06 39.89
CA LYS A 64 4.30 7.17 39.15
C LYS A 64 3.87 5.86 38.48
N LEU A 65 4.59 4.76 38.72
CA LEU A 65 4.29 3.45 38.13
C LEU A 65 3.21 2.72 38.94
N PRO A 66 2.39 1.85 38.29
CA PRO A 66 2.44 1.47 36.88
C PRO A 66 1.87 2.56 35.94
N LEU A 67 2.51 2.67 34.77
CA LEU A 67 2.15 3.56 33.67
C LEU A 67 1.55 2.75 32.51
N PHE A 68 0.42 3.20 32.00
CA PHE A 68 -0.21 2.68 30.78
C PHE A 68 -0.46 3.82 29.80
N ILE A 69 -0.12 3.61 28.54
CA ILE A 69 -0.33 4.57 27.45
C ILE A 69 -1.26 3.94 26.42
N ILE A 70 -2.45 4.53 26.26
CA ILE A 70 -3.48 4.09 25.34
C ILE A 70 -3.55 5.09 24.19
N LEU A 71 -3.55 4.62 22.95
CA LEU A 71 -3.79 5.49 21.79
C LEU A 71 -5.28 5.82 21.70
N CYS A 72 -5.68 6.97 22.25
CA CYS A 72 -7.08 7.35 22.34
C CYS A 72 -7.55 8.21 21.15
N ASN A 73 -6.68 8.69 20.27
CA ASN A 73 -7.13 9.36 19.05
C ASN A 73 -6.02 9.45 17.99
N MET A 74 -6.42 9.70 16.75
CA MET A 74 -5.49 10.04 15.67
C MET A 74 -6.15 10.99 14.67
N ASP A 75 -5.36 11.84 14.01
CA ASP A 75 -5.85 12.74 12.98
C ASP A 75 -4.84 12.85 11.83
N VAL A 76 -5.39 13.11 10.64
CA VAL A 76 -4.62 13.46 9.45
C VAL A 76 -5.13 14.81 8.96
N LYS A 77 -4.26 15.82 9.02
CA LYS A 77 -4.56 17.19 8.57
C LYS A 77 -3.80 17.53 7.30
N GLY A 78 -4.38 18.37 6.45
CA GLY A 78 -3.76 18.80 5.19
C GLY A 78 -3.65 17.70 4.14
N TRP A 79 -4.33 16.56 4.33
CA TRP A 79 -4.39 15.50 3.33
C TRP A 79 -5.55 15.75 2.36
N SER A 80 -5.25 15.65 1.07
CA SER A 80 -6.25 15.51 0.01
C SER A 80 -5.80 14.45 -1.00
N SER A 81 -6.72 13.99 -1.85
CA SER A 81 -6.36 13.10 -2.96
C SER A 81 -5.39 13.74 -3.96
N GLN A 82 -5.41 15.07 -4.07
CA GLN A 82 -4.58 15.87 -4.97
C GLN A 82 -3.20 16.11 -4.38
N THR A 83 -3.14 16.39 -3.06
CA THR A 83 -1.96 16.76 -2.26
C THR A 83 -1.77 15.77 -1.08
N PRO A 84 -1.30 14.56 -1.36
CA PRO A 84 -1.09 13.53 -0.35
C PRO A 84 0.11 13.77 0.57
N ASP A 85 1.13 14.45 0.04
CA ASP A 85 2.43 14.62 0.69
C ASP A 85 2.42 15.77 1.69
N SER A 86 1.39 16.64 1.65
CA SER A 86 1.13 17.67 2.66
C SER A 86 0.46 17.14 3.93
N ALA A 87 0.20 15.82 3.99
CA ALA A 87 -0.44 15.20 5.15
C ALA A 87 0.44 15.31 6.40
N ARG A 88 -0.13 15.86 7.47
CA ARG A 88 0.44 15.90 8.80
C ARG A 88 -0.31 14.92 9.70
N PHE A 89 0.44 14.12 10.44
CA PHE A 89 -0.06 13.01 11.23
C PHE A 89 0.00 13.34 12.71
N PHE A 90 -1.07 13.05 13.44
CA PHE A 90 -1.17 13.35 14.85
C PHE A 90 -1.74 12.16 15.62
N HIS A 91 -1.25 11.95 16.82
CA HIS A 91 -1.81 11.03 17.80
C HIS A 91 -2.23 11.77 19.06
N GLN A 92 -3.23 11.21 19.73
CA GLN A 92 -3.60 11.60 21.08
C GLN A 92 -3.50 10.35 21.97
N TYR A 93 -2.92 10.51 23.15
CA TYR A 93 -2.74 9.41 24.08
C TYR A 93 -3.47 9.68 25.39
N LYS A 94 -4.05 8.62 25.96
CA LYS A 94 -4.53 8.58 27.34
C LYS A 94 -3.44 7.94 28.19
N ILE A 95 -2.94 8.68 29.17
CA ILE A 95 -1.86 8.31 30.06
C ILE A 95 -2.46 8.02 31.43
N ILE A 96 -2.24 6.81 31.94
CA ILE A 96 -2.70 6.37 33.26
C ILE A 96 -1.47 6.06 34.11
N THR A 97 -1.34 6.72 35.25
CA THR A 97 -0.22 6.55 36.21
C THR A 97 -0.74 6.15 37.58
N ASN A 98 0.11 5.54 38.41
CA ASN A 98 -0.25 5.00 39.72
C ASN A 98 -1.46 4.06 39.66
N ALA A 99 -1.58 3.29 38.58
CA ALA A 99 -2.79 2.51 38.30
C ALA A 99 -3.08 1.40 39.35
N ASP A 100 -2.12 1.10 40.22
CA ASP A 100 -2.30 0.16 41.32
C ASP A 100 -2.79 0.79 42.63
N ASN A 101 -2.78 2.12 42.73
CA ASN A 101 -3.28 2.86 43.89
C ASN A 101 -4.52 3.68 43.50
N PRO A 102 -5.73 3.20 43.81
CA PRO A 102 -6.98 3.87 43.45
C PRO A 102 -7.10 5.34 43.87
N ARG A 103 -6.47 5.72 44.98
CA ARG A 103 -6.50 7.10 45.52
C ARG A 103 -5.46 8.02 44.87
N LYS A 104 -4.36 7.46 44.35
CA LYS A 104 -3.26 8.22 43.72
C LYS A 104 -3.25 8.12 42.20
N MET A 105 -4.14 7.31 41.62
CA MET A 105 -4.27 7.11 40.18
C MET A 105 -4.56 8.44 39.48
N LYS A 106 -3.81 8.73 38.43
CA LYS A 106 -4.04 9.92 37.59
C LYS A 106 -4.25 9.50 36.14
N VAL A 107 -5.26 10.07 35.51
CA VAL A 107 -5.57 9.91 34.09
C VAL A 107 -5.40 11.26 33.42
N LYS A 108 -4.58 11.32 32.37
CA LYS A 108 -4.35 12.54 31.59
C LYS A 108 -4.44 12.21 30.11
N ASN A 109 -5.22 12.97 29.35
CA ASN A 109 -5.16 12.95 27.89
C ASN A 109 -4.09 13.95 27.42
N THR A 110 -3.32 13.59 26.41
CA THR A 110 -2.42 14.53 25.74
C THR A 110 -3.21 15.41 24.78
N ASP A 111 -2.59 16.51 24.34
CA ASP A 111 -2.99 17.16 23.10
C ASP A 111 -2.67 16.27 21.89
N PHE A 112 -3.07 16.70 20.69
CA PHE A 112 -2.64 16.06 19.46
C PHE A 112 -1.15 16.30 19.22
N ILE A 113 -0.35 15.26 19.47
CA ILE A 113 1.09 15.30 19.25
C ILE A 113 1.38 14.89 17.81
N ARG A 114 2.19 15.70 17.11
CA ARG A 114 2.65 15.38 15.77
C ARG A 114 3.51 14.12 15.81
N VAL A 115 3.26 13.19 14.89
CA VAL A 115 4.02 11.94 14.74
C VAL A 115 4.54 11.79 13.32
N SER A 116 5.52 10.91 13.15
CA SER A 116 5.97 10.53 11.81
C SER A 116 4.87 9.77 11.07
N LYS A 117 4.87 9.82 9.74
CA LYS A 117 3.99 8.98 8.90
C LYS A 117 4.15 7.49 9.22
N LYS A 118 5.39 7.05 9.49
CA LYS A 118 5.72 5.67 9.84
C LYS A 118 5.02 5.25 11.13
N ASP A 119 5.09 6.07 12.17
CA ASP A 119 4.46 5.79 13.47
C ASP A 119 2.94 5.83 13.39
N PHE A 120 2.40 6.77 12.62
CA PHE A 120 0.97 6.83 12.33
C PHE A 120 0.47 5.55 11.68
N LEU A 121 1.15 5.09 10.63
CA LEU A 121 0.78 3.87 9.93
C LEU A 121 0.97 2.61 10.79
N LYS A 122 2.04 2.56 11.60
CA LYS A 122 2.27 1.46 12.56
C LYS A 122 1.14 1.34 13.57
N ASN A 123 0.56 2.47 13.97
CA ASN A 123 -0.48 2.54 14.99
C ASN A 123 -1.90 2.70 14.46
N TYR A 124 -2.08 2.68 13.14
CA TYR A 124 -3.39 2.90 12.52
C TYR A 124 -4.47 1.95 13.04
N ARG A 125 -4.13 0.70 13.39
CA ARG A 125 -5.06 -0.30 13.92
C ARG A 125 -5.19 -0.30 15.44
N ASN A 126 -4.47 0.59 16.13
CA ASN A 126 -4.26 0.51 17.57
C ASN A 126 -5.10 1.53 18.35
N ILE A 127 -6.12 2.15 17.74
CA ILE A 127 -7.00 3.04 18.48
C ILE A 127 -7.68 2.24 19.61
N ASP A 128 -7.73 2.86 20.78
CA ASP A 128 -8.21 2.29 22.05
C ASP A 128 -7.38 1.09 22.54
N MET A 129 -6.18 0.87 21.99
CA MET A 129 -5.25 -0.15 22.47
C MET A 129 -4.20 0.46 23.38
N GLU A 130 -3.73 -0.33 24.34
CA GLU A 130 -2.47 -0.08 25.03
C GLU A 130 -1.33 -0.23 24.04
N VAL A 131 -0.64 0.88 23.78
CA VAL A 131 0.49 0.93 22.84
C VAL A 131 1.84 0.84 23.53
N MET A 132 1.89 1.17 24.82
CA MET A 132 3.07 1.04 25.66
C MET A 132 2.68 0.99 27.15
N SER A 133 3.46 0.28 27.95
CA SER A 133 3.36 0.29 29.43
C SER A 133 4.72 0.29 30.08
N LYS A 134 4.81 0.85 31.30
CA LYS A 134 6.01 0.82 32.15
C LYS A 134 5.59 0.40 33.55
N VAL A 135 6.18 -0.67 34.06
CA VAL A 135 5.80 -1.27 35.36
C VAL A 135 7.03 -1.63 36.17
N LYS A 136 6.92 -1.65 37.51
CA LYS A 136 7.96 -2.13 38.42
C LYS A 136 7.62 -3.57 38.82
N VAL A 137 8.48 -4.51 38.47
CA VAL A 137 8.35 -5.94 38.80
C VAL A 137 9.63 -6.39 39.50
N ASN A 138 9.53 -6.88 40.73
CA ASN A 138 10.66 -7.33 41.55
C ASN A 138 11.80 -6.29 41.58
N SER A 139 11.44 -5.04 41.92
CA SER A 139 12.35 -3.88 41.95
C SER A 139 12.95 -3.43 40.61
N ARG A 140 12.72 -4.15 39.50
CA ARG A 140 13.18 -3.77 38.16
C ARG A 140 12.08 -3.09 37.36
N VAL A 141 12.43 -2.06 36.60
CA VAL A 141 11.51 -1.36 35.70
C VAL A 141 11.48 -2.09 34.36
N LYS A 142 10.28 -2.50 33.90
CA LYS A 142 10.06 -3.13 32.59
C LYS A 142 9.19 -2.23 31.72
N VAL A 143 9.53 -2.13 30.44
CA VAL A 143 8.74 -1.41 29.44
C VAL A 143 8.14 -2.41 28.45
N GLY A 144 6.82 -2.50 28.41
CA GLY A 144 6.07 -3.27 27.42
C GLY A 144 5.83 -2.45 26.16
N LYS A 145 6.23 -2.97 24.99
CA LYS A 145 5.97 -2.36 23.67
C LYS A 145 4.98 -3.18 22.81
N ILE A 146 4.37 -4.21 23.38
CA ILE A 146 3.42 -5.09 22.68
C ILE A 146 2.04 -4.44 22.73
N ILE A 147 1.42 -4.28 21.57
CA ILE A 147 0.07 -3.73 21.45
C ILE A 147 -0.94 -4.73 22.01
N ALA A 148 -1.74 -4.30 22.98
CA ALA A 148 -2.73 -5.15 23.63
C ALA A 148 -3.99 -4.36 23.98
N PRO A 149 -5.13 -5.03 24.20
CA PRO A 149 -6.28 -4.33 24.77
C PRO A 149 -5.91 -3.76 26.16
N PRO A 150 -6.47 -2.60 26.54
CA PRO A 150 -6.16 -1.96 27.81
C PRO A 150 -6.23 -2.91 29.00
N GLY A 151 -5.16 -2.95 29.82
CA GLY A 151 -5.12 -3.75 31.04
C GLY A 151 -4.80 -5.24 30.87
N TYR A 152 -4.79 -5.77 29.65
CA TYR A 152 -4.45 -7.20 29.40
C TYR A 152 -3.00 -7.53 29.79
N THR A 153 -2.09 -6.55 29.68
CA THR A 153 -0.65 -6.75 29.91
C THR A 153 -0.29 -7.01 31.36
N HIS A 154 -0.93 -6.31 32.31
CA HIS A 154 -0.50 -6.32 33.72
C HIS A 154 -1.64 -6.42 34.73
N CYS A 155 -2.89 -6.16 34.33
CA CYS A 155 -4.03 -6.09 35.25
C CYS A 155 -4.94 -7.32 35.18
N ILE A 156 -5.34 -7.73 33.97
CA ILE A 156 -6.24 -8.88 33.78
C ILE A 156 -5.45 -10.17 34.02
N GLY A 157 -6.04 -11.11 34.75
CA GLY A 157 -5.37 -12.34 35.19
C GLY A 157 -4.51 -12.16 36.45
N ASN A 158 -4.29 -10.93 36.92
CA ASN A 158 -3.53 -10.66 38.14
C ASN A 158 -4.46 -10.50 39.35
N LYS A 159 -4.32 -11.41 40.33
CA LYS A 159 -5.13 -11.47 41.56
C LYS A 159 -5.14 -10.18 42.39
N LYS A 160 -4.18 -9.26 42.19
CA LYS A 160 -4.16 -7.93 42.82
C LYS A 160 -5.35 -7.06 42.38
N TYR A 161 -5.77 -7.19 41.12
CA TYR A 161 -6.77 -6.31 40.50
C TYR A 161 -8.18 -6.90 40.45
N GLY A 162 -8.29 -8.22 40.46
CA GLY A 162 -9.56 -8.91 40.32
C GLY A 162 -9.44 -10.44 40.37
N GLN A 163 -10.49 -11.11 39.94
CA GLN A 163 -10.58 -12.57 39.91
C GLN A 163 -11.43 -13.06 38.74
N TRP A 164 -11.18 -14.29 38.30
CA TRP A 164 -12.03 -14.99 37.35
C TRP A 164 -13.28 -15.53 38.07
N LYS A 165 -14.46 -15.30 37.48
CA LYS A 165 -15.73 -15.86 37.95
C LYS A 165 -16.36 -16.72 36.86
N VAL A 166 -16.83 -17.90 37.26
CA VAL A 166 -17.53 -18.83 36.39
C VAL A 166 -19.03 -18.56 36.52
N ASN A 167 -19.70 -18.32 35.40
CA ASN A 167 -21.15 -18.33 35.36
C ASN A 167 -21.62 -19.78 35.37
N ILE A 168 -22.33 -20.17 36.43
CA ILE A 168 -22.77 -21.56 36.66
C ILE A 168 -23.68 -22.05 35.53
N LYS A 169 -24.50 -21.16 34.93
CA LYS A 169 -25.45 -21.53 33.88
C LYS A 169 -24.80 -21.72 32.52
N SER A 170 -23.88 -20.83 32.14
CA SER A 170 -23.24 -20.87 30.81
C SER A 170 -21.88 -21.58 30.79
N GLY A 171 -21.30 -21.88 31.96
CA GLY A 171 -19.91 -22.35 32.08
C GLY A 171 -18.87 -21.28 31.74
N GLU A 172 -19.31 -20.06 31.40
CA GLU A 172 -18.44 -19.01 30.90
C GLU A 172 -17.63 -18.39 32.03
N THR A 173 -16.31 -18.33 31.85
CA THR A 173 -15.41 -17.71 32.81
C THR A 173 -15.09 -16.27 32.40
N THR A 174 -15.41 -15.30 33.26
CA THR A 174 -15.21 -13.87 33.00
C THR A 174 -14.35 -13.21 34.08
N TRP A 175 -13.58 -12.18 33.72
CA TRP A 175 -12.74 -11.45 34.66
C TRP A 175 -13.54 -10.33 35.33
N GLN A 176 -13.51 -10.29 36.66
CA GLN A 176 -14.14 -9.23 37.44
C GLN A 176 -13.09 -8.48 38.27
N PHE A 177 -12.98 -7.17 38.03
CA PHE A 177 -12.15 -6.28 38.86
C PHE A 177 -12.76 -6.07 40.25
N TYR A 178 -11.91 -5.93 41.27
CA TYR A 178 -12.37 -5.54 42.60
C TYR A 178 -12.94 -4.12 42.60
N LYS A 179 -13.92 -3.86 43.48
CA LYS A 179 -14.61 -2.56 43.61
C LYS A 179 -13.64 -1.37 43.78
N LYS A 180 -12.53 -1.56 44.50
CA LYS A 180 -11.51 -0.52 44.66
C LYS A 180 -10.84 -0.07 43.35
N HIS A 181 -10.89 -0.88 42.29
CA HIS A 181 -10.27 -0.58 40.99
C HIS A 181 -11.28 -0.09 39.93
N GLN A 182 -12.50 0.29 40.31
CA GLN A 182 -13.52 0.76 39.34
C GLN A 182 -13.07 1.98 38.52
N ASN A 183 -12.30 2.89 39.12
CA ASN A 183 -11.73 4.02 38.38
C ASN A 183 -10.76 3.57 37.29
N LEU A 184 -9.98 2.50 37.53
CA LEU A 184 -9.09 1.91 36.54
C LEU A 184 -9.87 1.27 35.39
N VAL A 185 -10.95 0.55 35.72
CA VAL A 185 -11.86 -0.05 34.73
C VAL A 185 -12.46 1.02 33.81
N LYS A 186 -12.94 2.13 34.39
CA LYS A 186 -13.44 3.28 33.64
C LYS A 186 -12.34 3.92 32.78
N ALA A 187 -11.14 4.11 33.32
CA ALA A 187 -10.01 4.69 32.58
C ALA A 187 -9.63 3.85 31.35
N PHE A 188 -9.67 2.52 31.47
CA PHE A 188 -9.46 1.57 30.39
C PHE A 188 -10.63 1.43 29.41
N GLY A 189 -11.80 2.01 29.71
CA GLY A 189 -13.00 1.86 28.88
C GLY A 189 -13.60 0.45 28.95
N LEU A 190 -13.41 -0.25 30.07
CA LEU A 190 -13.84 -1.63 30.27
C LEU A 190 -15.14 -1.75 31.09
N ALA A 191 -15.77 -0.63 31.45
CA ALA A 191 -16.95 -0.64 32.34
C ALA A 191 -18.10 -1.49 31.80
N ASP A 192 -18.35 -1.41 30.49
CA ASP A 192 -19.41 -2.14 29.80
C ASP A 192 -18.86 -3.29 28.93
N PHE A 193 -17.62 -3.72 29.20
CA PHE A 193 -16.95 -4.73 28.38
C PHE A 193 -16.60 -5.98 29.17
N THR A 194 -17.31 -7.06 28.87
CA THR A 194 -17.08 -8.37 29.50
C THR A 194 -15.79 -9.00 28.97
N ILE A 195 -14.85 -9.27 29.88
CA ILE A 195 -13.59 -9.93 29.56
C ILE A 195 -13.72 -11.42 29.78
N GLN A 196 -13.69 -12.19 28.69
CA GLN A 196 -13.85 -13.64 28.71
C GLN A 196 -12.48 -14.34 28.80
N ASN A 197 -12.43 -15.46 29.52
CA ASN A 197 -11.18 -16.19 29.77
C ASN A 197 -10.52 -16.67 28.47
N TYR A 198 -11.29 -17.17 27.50
CA TYR A 198 -10.74 -17.62 26.23
C TYR A 198 -10.08 -16.49 25.42
N HIS A 199 -10.63 -15.26 25.47
CA HIS A 199 -9.99 -14.09 24.86
C HIS A 199 -8.66 -13.77 25.53
N PHE A 200 -8.58 -13.90 26.85
CA PHE A 200 -7.34 -13.69 27.60
C PHE A 200 -6.29 -14.77 27.31
N ASN A 201 -6.69 -16.04 27.20
CA ASN A 201 -5.75 -17.12 26.85
C ASN A 201 -5.18 -16.94 25.44
N HIS A 202 -6.01 -16.52 24.48
CA HIS A 202 -5.53 -16.21 23.13
C HIS A 202 -4.60 -14.99 23.10
N TYR A 203 -4.92 -13.97 23.90
CA TYR A 203 -3.99 -12.86 24.13
C TYR A 203 -2.65 -13.35 24.69
N TYR A 204 -2.67 -14.17 25.74
CA TYR A 204 -1.48 -14.61 26.45
C TYR A 204 -0.54 -15.41 25.52
N LYS A 205 -1.12 -16.26 24.67
CA LYS A 205 -0.38 -16.94 23.59
C LYS A 205 0.30 -15.96 22.64
N ASN A 206 -0.43 -14.95 22.14
CA ASN A 206 0.15 -13.92 21.27
C ASN A 206 1.22 -13.07 21.97
N TYR A 207 1.04 -12.80 23.27
CA TYR A 207 1.99 -12.04 24.07
C TYR A 207 3.33 -12.77 24.20
N GLN A 208 3.32 -14.08 24.43
CA GLN A 208 4.52 -14.92 24.42
C GLN A 208 5.24 -14.87 23.05
N GLU A 209 4.47 -14.81 21.96
CA GLU A 209 5.00 -14.65 20.60
C GLU A 209 5.42 -13.22 20.24
N LYS A 210 5.32 -12.26 21.19
CA LYS A 210 5.59 -10.82 20.99
C LYS A 210 4.75 -10.19 19.87
N LYS A 211 3.52 -10.69 19.68
CA LYS A 211 2.59 -10.21 18.64
C LYS A 211 1.47 -9.36 19.24
N PRO A 212 1.01 -8.31 18.51
CA PRO A 212 -0.23 -7.62 18.82
C PRO A 212 -1.44 -8.57 18.91
N TYR A 213 -2.39 -8.28 19.79
CA TYR A 213 -3.66 -9.01 19.88
C TYR A 213 -4.86 -8.09 19.63
N TYR A 214 -5.71 -8.46 18.68
CA TYR A 214 -6.91 -7.69 18.29
C TYR A 214 -8.22 -8.49 18.43
N GLY A 215 -8.17 -9.68 19.06
CA GLY A 215 -9.30 -10.62 19.15
C GLY A 215 -9.14 -11.88 18.28
N THR A 216 -10.03 -12.85 18.47
CA THR A 216 -10.01 -14.19 17.86
C THR A 216 -10.58 -14.24 16.42
N GLY A 217 -11.14 -13.15 15.89
CA GLY A 217 -11.76 -13.09 14.55
C GLY A 217 -10.83 -12.82 13.35
N TYR A 218 -9.51 -12.70 13.53
CA TYR A 218 -8.60 -12.19 12.48
C TYR A 218 -8.48 -13.08 11.23
N ARG A 219 -8.91 -14.35 11.29
CA ARG A 219 -8.75 -15.32 10.19
C ARG A 219 -9.84 -15.27 9.11
N SER A 220 -10.92 -14.52 9.30
CA SER A 220 -11.96 -14.36 8.25
C SER A 220 -11.77 -13.02 7.50
N PRO A 221 -11.85 -12.99 6.16
CA PRO A 221 -11.88 -11.76 5.36
C PRO A 221 -12.98 -10.77 5.78
N HIS A 222 -13.98 -11.25 6.51
CA HIS A 222 -15.12 -10.49 7.05
C HIS A 222 -15.18 -10.49 8.59
N GLY A 223 -14.18 -11.04 9.28
CA GLY A 223 -14.15 -11.15 10.73
C GLY A 223 -14.08 -9.77 11.39
N ARG A 224 -15.08 -9.45 12.23
CA ARG A 224 -15.06 -8.23 13.05
C ARG A 224 -13.88 -8.31 14.01
N ILE A 225 -13.00 -7.32 13.96
CA ILE A 225 -11.96 -7.15 14.97
C ILE A 225 -12.61 -6.76 16.30
N HIS A 226 -12.23 -7.44 17.38
CA HIS A 226 -12.82 -7.19 18.71
C HIS A 226 -12.19 -5.97 19.38
N PHE A 227 -10.91 -5.72 19.12
CA PHE A 227 -10.17 -4.59 19.65
C PHE A 227 -9.42 -3.83 18.55
N GLY A 228 -9.09 -2.56 18.82
CA GLY A 228 -8.39 -1.70 17.88
C GLY A 228 -9.32 -0.79 17.08
N THR A 229 -8.76 -0.12 16.07
CA THR A 229 -9.46 0.86 15.24
C THR A 229 -10.61 0.21 14.46
N PHE A 230 -11.82 0.78 14.53
CA PHE A 230 -13.07 0.25 13.95
C PHE A 230 -13.61 -1.04 14.59
N SER A 231 -13.04 -1.46 15.72
CA SER A 231 -13.59 -2.59 16.50
C SER A 231 -14.86 -2.22 17.25
N ASP A 232 -15.61 -3.23 17.66
CA ASP A 232 -16.82 -3.03 18.48
C ASP A 232 -16.46 -2.46 19.86
N PHE A 233 -15.29 -2.81 20.42
CA PHE A 233 -14.73 -2.18 21.62
C PHE A 233 -14.53 -0.66 21.45
N SER A 234 -13.88 -0.25 20.35
CA SER A 234 -13.62 1.17 20.07
C SER A 234 -14.91 1.97 19.84
N LYS A 235 -15.92 1.37 19.20
CA LYS A 235 -17.25 2.01 19.03
C LYS A 235 -17.97 2.18 20.36
N ASN A 236 -17.91 1.18 21.24
CA ASN A 236 -18.61 1.21 22.52
C ASN A 236 -18.01 2.22 23.50
N ILE A 237 -16.67 2.34 23.58
CA ILE A 237 -16.00 3.32 24.47
C ILE A 237 -16.38 4.76 24.14
N ARG A 238 -16.73 5.06 22.88
CA ARG A 238 -16.81 6.43 22.36
C ARG A 238 -18.22 6.93 22.07
N ARG A 239 -19.24 6.36 22.71
CA ARG A 239 -20.63 6.83 22.54
C ARG A 239 -20.83 8.32 22.89
N SER A 240 -19.85 8.99 23.51
CA SER A 240 -19.90 10.42 23.86
C SER A 240 -18.80 11.34 23.30
N GLU A 241 -17.77 10.87 22.56
CA GLU A 241 -16.67 11.75 22.08
C GLU A 241 -16.18 11.53 20.62
N SER A 242 -15.92 12.66 19.97
CA SER A 242 -15.86 13.03 18.54
C SER A 242 -14.90 12.33 17.55
N PHE A 243 -14.38 11.12 17.79
CA PHE A 243 -13.62 10.44 16.73
C PHE A 243 -14.52 9.87 15.62
N TYR A 244 -15.64 9.23 16.01
CA TYR A 244 -16.65 8.69 15.10
C TYR A 244 -17.72 9.74 14.69
N GLY A 245 -17.52 11.00 15.13
CA GLY A 245 -18.26 12.18 14.68
C GLY A 245 -17.76 12.69 13.33
N THR A 246 -18.23 12.02 12.28
CA THR A 246 -18.53 12.50 10.91
C THR A 246 -17.42 13.01 9.97
N ASP A 247 -16.32 13.66 10.36
CA ASP A 247 -15.30 14.10 9.38
C ASP A 247 -13.90 13.52 9.61
N ARG A 248 -13.46 13.42 10.87
CA ARG A 248 -12.10 12.96 11.20
C ARG A 248 -11.90 11.50 10.85
N GLU A 249 -12.83 10.64 11.25
CA GLU A 249 -12.81 9.22 10.88
C GLU A 249 -12.76 9.07 9.36
N GLN A 250 -13.61 9.82 8.63
CA GLN A 250 -13.60 9.78 7.18
C GLN A 250 -12.25 10.18 6.59
N ARG A 251 -11.61 11.24 7.10
CA ARG A 251 -10.27 11.64 6.64
C ARG A 251 -9.24 10.56 6.90
N VAL A 252 -9.18 10.00 8.11
CA VAL A 252 -8.25 8.93 8.49
C VAL A 252 -8.50 7.66 7.67
N LYS A 253 -9.77 7.29 7.46
CA LYS A 253 -10.20 6.16 6.64
C LYS A 253 -9.88 6.37 5.16
N LYS A 254 -10.18 7.53 4.60
CA LYS A 254 -9.85 7.91 3.21
C LYS A 254 -8.34 7.94 3.00
N PHE A 255 -7.56 8.49 3.93
CA PHE A 255 -6.09 8.44 3.89
C PHE A 255 -5.59 6.99 3.83
N TYR A 256 -6.10 6.13 4.72
CA TYR A 256 -5.65 4.73 4.79
C TYR A 256 -6.10 3.88 3.60
N GLN A 257 -7.31 4.09 3.08
CA GLN A 257 -7.76 3.45 1.84
C GLN A 257 -6.86 3.86 0.66
N ASN A 258 -6.30 5.07 0.66
CA ASN A 258 -5.43 5.56 -0.43
C ASN A 258 -3.92 5.22 -0.26
N ARG A 259 -3.55 4.30 0.64
CA ARG A 259 -2.19 4.07 1.20
C ARG A 259 -1.06 3.61 0.24
N ASP A 260 -1.19 3.58 -1.09
CA ASP A 260 -0.03 3.25 -1.97
C ASP A 260 1.06 4.36 -2.09
N TYR A 261 1.41 5.03 -1.00
CA TYR A 261 2.58 5.92 -0.92
C TYR A 261 3.79 5.18 -0.32
N SER A 262 4.29 4.19 -1.08
CA SER A 262 5.63 3.53 -1.08
C SER A 262 6.32 2.99 0.20
N SER A 263 7.08 1.91 -0.06
CA SER A 263 8.23 1.26 0.64
C SER A 263 8.04 0.33 1.84
N THR A 264 6.99 0.41 2.65
CA THR A 264 6.88 -0.42 3.87
C THR A 264 5.96 -1.64 3.73
N GLY A 265 6.16 -2.50 2.71
CA GLY A 265 5.68 -3.90 2.69
C GLY A 265 4.20 -4.22 2.98
N MET A 266 3.33 -3.23 3.15
CA MET A 266 1.97 -3.37 3.66
C MET A 266 1.05 -2.62 2.70
N SER A 267 0.48 -3.36 1.74
CA SER A 267 -0.39 -2.82 0.68
C SER A 267 -1.67 -2.24 1.29
N GLY A 268 -2.03 -1.00 0.91
CA GLY A 268 -3.36 -0.45 1.12
C GLY A 268 -4.18 -0.58 -0.15
N TYR A 269 -5.49 -0.77 -0.01
CA TYR A 269 -6.38 -1.02 -1.13
C TYR A 269 -6.82 0.28 -1.82
N ILE A 270 -6.15 0.68 -2.91
CA ILE A 270 -6.70 1.69 -3.83
C ILE A 270 -7.77 1.02 -4.70
N LYS A 271 -9.02 1.49 -4.60
CA LYS A 271 -10.10 1.01 -5.48
C LYS A 271 -9.75 1.32 -6.93
N TYR A 272 -9.89 0.31 -7.79
CA TYR A 272 -9.54 0.44 -9.20
C TYR A 272 -10.47 1.47 -9.89
N PRO A 273 -9.94 2.55 -10.50
CA PRO A 273 -10.77 3.65 -11.00
C PRO A 273 -11.80 3.24 -12.05
N VAL A 274 -11.50 2.22 -12.85
CA VAL A 274 -12.41 1.68 -13.85
C VAL A 274 -13.71 1.17 -13.22
N ASP A 275 -13.66 0.63 -11.99
CA ASP A 275 -14.87 0.18 -11.29
C ASP A 275 -15.82 1.34 -11.00
N LYS A 276 -15.27 2.51 -10.69
CA LYS A 276 -16.05 3.74 -10.48
C LYS A 276 -16.62 4.27 -11.80
N LEU A 277 -15.83 4.24 -12.88
CA LEU A 277 -16.29 4.65 -14.21
C LEU A 277 -17.45 3.76 -14.69
N LEU A 278 -17.33 2.45 -14.49
CA LEU A 278 -18.39 1.49 -14.80
C LEU A 278 -19.66 1.75 -13.97
N ALA A 279 -19.52 1.90 -12.65
CA ALA A 279 -20.66 2.13 -11.77
C ALA A 279 -21.38 3.47 -12.01
N ASN A 280 -20.65 4.49 -12.44
CA ASN A 280 -21.20 5.83 -12.67
C ASN A 280 -21.75 6.01 -14.10
N THR A 281 -21.61 5.03 -14.98
CA THR A 281 -22.16 5.11 -16.34
C THR A 281 -23.60 4.58 -16.34
N PRO A 282 -24.61 5.42 -16.61
CA PRO A 282 -26.00 4.98 -16.63
C PRO A 282 -26.27 3.97 -17.75
N THR A 283 -27.25 3.09 -17.53
CA THR A 283 -27.67 2.05 -18.50
C THR A 283 -28.17 2.61 -19.83
N ASN A 284 -28.70 3.84 -19.85
CA ASN A 284 -29.11 4.51 -21.09
C ASN A 284 -27.94 5.10 -21.89
N LYS A 285 -26.69 4.98 -21.42
CA LYS A 285 -25.47 5.46 -22.11
C LYS A 285 -24.64 4.33 -22.73
N LEU A 286 -25.28 3.20 -23.00
CA LEU A 286 -24.65 1.98 -23.48
C LEU A 286 -24.80 1.86 -24.99
N PRO A 287 -23.90 1.12 -25.68
CA PRO A 287 -22.74 0.40 -25.16
C PRO A 287 -21.57 1.30 -24.73
N LEU A 288 -20.82 0.86 -23.71
CA LEU A 288 -19.69 1.54 -23.08
C LEU A 288 -18.36 0.86 -23.41
N SER A 289 -17.36 1.65 -23.83
CA SER A 289 -15.97 1.24 -23.96
C SER A 289 -15.05 2.18 -23.16
N ILE A 290 -14.16 1.61 -22.35
CA ILE A 290 -13.16 2.34 -21.58
C ILE A 290 -11.79 1.95 -22.12
N VAL A 291 -11.11 2.89 -22.77
CA VAL A 291 -9.79 2.71 -23.36
C VAL A 291 -8.73 3.32 -22.44
N LEU A 292 -7.62 2.61 -22.20
CA LEU A 292 -6.47 3.18 -21.52
C LEU A 292 -5.78 4.20 -22.44
N TYR A 293 -5.96 5.48 -22.15
CA TYR A 293 -5.57 6.57 -23.03
C TYR A 293 -4.19 7.13 -22.72
N ASP A 294 -3.81 7.16 -21.44
CA ASP A 294 -2.53 7.72 -21.00
C ASP A 294 -2.08 7.10 -19.67
N MET A 295 -0.79 7.14 -19.38
CA MET A 295 -0.19 6.64 -18.14
C MET A 295 0.96 7.54 -17.70
N ASP A 296 1.16 7.65 -16.39
CA ASP A 296 2.33 8.33 -15.83
C ASP A 296 2.69 7.75 -14.45
N VAL A 297 3.95 7.92 -14.10
CA VAL A 297 4.46 7.71 -12.75
C VAL A 297 5.09 9.01 -12.26
N LYS A 298 4.54 9.57 -11.19
CA LYS A 298 5.07 10.78 -10.54
C LYS A 298 5.48 10.44 -9.10
N GLY A 299 6.78 10.29 -8.88
CA GLY A 299 7.31 9.80 -7.60
C GLY A 299 6.76 8.41 -7.26
N SER A 300 5.99 8.31 -6.18
CA SER A 300 5.31 7.06 -5.78
C SER A 300 3.90 6.89 -6.37
N ARG A 301 3.41 7.87 -7.15
CA ARG A 301 2.05 7.91 -7.68
C ARG A 301 1.99 7.21 -9.03
N TYR A 302 1.13 6.20 -9.15
CA TYR A 302 0.76 5.59 -10.43
C TYR A 302 -0.54 6.23 -10.91
N LEU A 303 -0.56 6.72 -12.15
CA LEU A 303 -1.64 7.51 -12.72
C LEU A 303 -2.01 6.99 -14.11
N ASN A 304 -3.30 6.91 -14.40
CA ASN A 304 -3.83 6.62 -15.73
C ASN A 304 -4.85 7.69 -16.14
N ARG A 305 -4.99 7.92 -17.44
CA ARG A 305 -6.17 8.55 -18.04
C ARG A 305 -6.90 7.53 -18.89
N TYR A 306 -8.21 7.66 -18.94
CA TYR A 306 -9.07 6.79 -19.71
C TYR A 306 -9.87 7.62 -20.72
N LYS A 307 -10.03 7.09 -21.93
CA LYS A 307 -11.01 7.58 -22.89
C LYS A 307 -12.28 6.75 -22.71
N VAL A 308 -13.34 7.39 -22.26
CA VAL A 308 -14.66 6.78 -22.03
C VAL A 308 -15.53 7.09 -23.23
N ILE A 309 -15.98 6.03 -23.91
CA ILE A 309 -16.78 6.11 -25.13
C ILE A 309 -18.15 5.50 -24.83
N THR A 310 -19.21 6.26 -25.07
CA THR A 310 -20.61 5.87 -24.79
C THR A 310 -21.50 6.10 -26.02
N ASN A 311 -22.64 5.41 -26.07
CA ASN A 311 -23.63 5.50 -27.16
C ASN A 311 -23.03 5.18 -28.53
N VAL A 312 -22.17 4.17 -28.61
CA VAL A 312 -21.46 3.85 -29.87
C VAL A 312 -22.41 3.39 -30.98
N ASP A 313 -23.64 2.98 -30.65
CA ASP A 313 -24.64 2.53 -31.63
C ASP A 313 -25.35 3.68 -32.37
N ASP A 314 -25.18 4.92 -31.92
CA ASP A 314 -25.81 6.12 -32.49
C ASP A 314 -24.76 7.22 -32.69
N SER A 315 -24.39 7.48 -33.95
CA SER A 315 -23.40 8.50 -34.30
C SER A 315 -23.78 9.90 -33.81
N ALA A 316 -25.07 10.22 -33.70
CA ALA A 316 -25.54 11.53 -33.27
C ALA A 316 -25.47 11.69 -31.73
N LYS A 317 -25.51 10.58 -30.98
CA LYS A 317 -25.49 10.57 -29.50
C LYS A 317 -24.15 10.10 -28.91
N LYS A 318 -23.20 9.71 -29.77
CA LYS A 318 -21.85 9.29 -29.39
C LYS A 318 -21.19 10.36 -28.52
N LYS A 319 -20.65 9.94 -27.38
CA LYS A 319 -19.87 10.83 -26.51
C LYS A 319 -18.52 10.21 -26.14
N GLU A 320 -17.46 10.99 -26.34
CA GLU A 320 -16.09 10.68 -25.93
C GLU A 320 -15.68 11.63 -24.82
N VAL A 321 -15.24 11.08 -23.68
CA VAL A 321 -14.73 11.89 -22.56
C VAL A 321 -13.40 11.33 -22.11
N ILE A 322 -12.38 12.19 -22.09
CA ILE A 322 -11.08 11.83 -21.50
C ILE A 322 -11.12 12.21 -20.02
N THR A 323 -10.86 11.24 -19.15
CA THR A 323 -10.83 11.49 -17.72
C THR A 323 -9.68 12.42 -17.33
N PRO A 324 -9.77 13.11 -16.19
CA PRO A 324 -8.57 13.62 -15.53
C PRO A 324 -7.63 12.46 -15.16
N TRP A 325 -6.43 12.78 -14.67
CA TRP A 325 -5.50 11.79 -14.14
C TRP A 325 -6.09 11.09 -12.92
N LEU A 326 -6.33 9.78 -13.04
CA LEU A 326 -6.86 8.95 -11.96
C LEU A 326 -5.72 8.12 -11.36
N ARG A 327 -5.58 8.20 -10.03
CA ARG A 327 -4.62 7.40 -9.27
C ARG A 327 -5.10 5.96 -9.15
N LEU A 328 -4.17 5.02 -9.24
CA LEU A 328 -4.42 3.59 -9.12
C LEU A 328 -3.35 2.90 -8.27
N SER A 329 -3.61 1.66 -7.88
CA SER A 329 -2.63 0.87 -7.15
C SER A 329 -1.42 0.53 -8.03
N LYS A 330 -0.27 0.26 -7.41
CA LYS A 330 0.91 -0.24 -8.16
C LYS A 330 0.59 -1.52 -8.93
N ALA A 331 -0.20 -2.42 -8.32
CA ALA A 331 -0.59 -3.68 -8.91
C ALA A 331 -1.45 -3.48 -10.17
N ASP A 332 -2.44 -2.59 -10.10
CA ASP A 332 -3.30 -2.26 -11.24
C ASP A 332 -2.55 -1.54 -12.35
N PHE A 333 -1.61 -0.67 -11.99
CA PHE A 333 -0.75 -0.01 -12.98
C PHE A 333 0.08 -1.02 -13.75
N VAL A 334 0.77 -1.91 -13.04
CA VAL A 334 1.57 -2.96 -13.68
C VAL A 334 0.70 -3.89 -14.54
N ARG A 335 -0.48 -4.27 -14.04
CA ARG A 335 -1.44 -5.12 -14.77
C ARG A 335 -1.84 -4.48 -16.10
N ASN A 336 -1.96 -3.15 -16.14
CA ASN A 336 -2.39 -2.40 -17.31
C ASN A 336 -1.26 -1.78 -18.12
N TYR A 337 -0.01 -1.81 -17.65
CA TYR A 337 1.12 -1.17 -18.30
C TYR A 337 1.28 -1.60 -19.76
N GLN A 338 0.94 -2.85 -20.11
CA GLN A 338 1.05 -3.35 -21.48
C GLN A 338 -0.16 -3.03 -22.37
N ASN A 339 -1.21 -2.40 -21.83
CA ASN A 339 -2.52 -2.27 -22.47
C ASN A 339 -2.81 -0.83 -22.94
N LEU A 340 -1.80 0.04 -23.09
CA LEU A 340 -2.01 1.39 -23.59
C LEU A 340 -2.63 1.37 -24.99
N GLY A 341 -3.65 2.19 -25.20
CA GLY A 341 -4.46 2.21 -26.43
C GLY A 341 -5.52 1.10 -26.51
N MET A 342 -5.53 0.13 -25.59
CA MET A 342 -6.49 -0.96 -25.59
C MET A 342 -7.73 -0.64 -24.75
N GLU A 343 -8.85 -1.27 -25.07
CA GLU A 343 -10.00 -1.34 -24.17
C GLU A 343 -9.59 -2.13 -22.94
N ILE A 344 -9.82 -1.58 -21.76
CA ILE A 344 -9.54 -2.23 -20.46
C ILE A 344 -10.81 -2.69 -19.77
N ALA A 345 -11.94 -2.11 -20.14
CA ALA A 345 -13.26 -2.57 -19.77
C ALA A 345 -14.26 -2.21 -20.86
N TYR A 346 -15.20 -3.11 -21.06
CA TYR A 346 -16.32 -2.92 -21.97
C TYR A 346 -17.52 -3.68 -21.42
N GLN A 347 -18.69 -3.26 -21.86
CA GLN A 347 -19.90 -4.02 -21.61
C GLN A 347 -20.22 -4.87 -22.82
N LYS A 348 -20.49 -6.16 -22.60
CA LYS A 348 -20.86 -7.07 -23.66
C LYS A 348 -22.34 -6.89 -24.01
N ILE A 349 -22.62 -6.70 -25.29
CA ILE A 349 -23.98 -6.79 -25.83
C ILE A 349 -24.32 -8.28 -25.95
N THR A 350 -25.27 -8.78 -25.16
CA THR A 350 -25.82 -10.14 -25.30
C THR A 350 -27.31 -10.06 -25.60
N SER A 351 -27.78 -10.95 -26.49
CA SER A 351 -29.17 -10.99 -26.97
C SER A 351 -30.20 -11.30 -25.88
N SER A 352 -29.77 -11.84 -24.75
CA SER A 352 -30.56 -12.00 -23.52
C SER A 352 -30.29 -10.83 -22.58
N ALA A 353 -31.36 -10.26 -22.01
CA ALA A 353 -31.49 -8.99 -21.28
C ALA A 353 -30.57 -8.72 -20.05
N GLY A 354 -29.40 -9.36 -19.95
CA GLY A 354 -28.42 -9.15 -18.90
C GLY A 354 -27.17 -8.40 -19.39
N LEU A 355 -26.80 -7.34 -18.69
CA LEU A 355 -25.59 -6.55 -18.93
C LEU A 355 -24.37 -7.28 -18.35
N LYS A 356 -23.52 -7.88 -19.19
CA LYS A 356 -22.27 -8.53 -18.74
C LYS A 356 -21.08 -7.60 -18.91
N LEU A 357 -20.49 -7.17 -17.80
CA LEU A 357 -19.27 -6.37 -17.77
C LEU A 357 -18.02 -7.26 -17.92
N SER A 358 -17.12 -6.87 -18.82
CA SER A 358 -15.80 -7.48 -18.96
C SER A 358 -14.72 -6.47 -18.63
N LYS A 359 -13.70 -6.90 -17.87
CA LYS A 359 -12.49 -6.13 -17.54
C LYS A 359 -11.24 -6.79 -18.11
N ILE A 360 -11.41 -7.62 -19.14
CA ILE A 360 -10.30 -8.28 -19.83
C ILE A 360 -9.89 -7.40 -21.00
N PRO A 361 -8.66 -6.86 -21.01
CA PRO A 361 -8.24 -5.97 -22.06
C PRO A 361 -8.33 -6.58 -23.47
N ALA A 362 -8.80 -5.79 -24.43
CA ALA A 362 -8.97 -6.20 -25.82
C ALA A 362 -8.65 -5.04 -26.78
N PRO A 363 -8.29 -5.31 -28.04
CA PRO A 363 -8.19 -4.26 -29.02
C PRO A 363 -9.54 -3.53 -29.20
N PRO A 364 -9.54 -2.21 -29.40
CA PRO A 364 -10.78 -1.46 -29.56
C PRO A 364 -11.72 -2.03 -30.62
N GLY A 365 -12.99 -2.16 -30.24
CA GLY A 365 -14.07 -2.63 -31.09
C GLY A 365 -14.16 -4.15 -31.31
N TYR A 366 -13.13 -4.94 -30.97
CA TYR A 366 -13.12 -6.40 -31.16
C TYR A 366 -14.20 -7.13 -30.35
N ALA A 367 -14.52 -6.63 -29.16
CA ALA A 367 -15.39 -7.35 -28.25
C ALA A 367 -16.87 -7.33 -28.66
N ASN A 368 -17.34 -6.21 -29.23
CA ASN A 368 -18.76 -5.93 -29.44
C ASN A 368 -19.15 -5.72 -30.91
N TYR A 369 -18.29 -5.08 -31.72
CA TYR A 369 -18.70 -4.58 -33.04
C TYR A 369 -18.07 -5.37 -34.18
N VAL A 370 -16.76 -5.64 -34.12
CA VAL A 370 -16.09 -6.43 -35.16
C VAL A 370 -16.63 -7.87 -35.14
N GLY A 371 -16.97 -8.40 -36.32
CA GLY A 371 -17.52 -9.74 -36.50
C GLY A 371 -19.00 -9.88 -36.18
N ASN A 372 -19.69 -8.79 -35.84
CA ASN A 372 -21.14 -8.77 -35.64
C ASN A 372 -21.85 -8.18 -36.87
N SER A 373 -22.68 -8.99 -37.54
CA SER A 373 -23.35 -8.67 -38.80
C SER A 373 -24.28 -7.45 -38.74
N GLN A 374 -24.72 -7.05 -37.54
CA GLN A 374 -25.47 -5.80 -37.36
C GLN A 374 -24.65 -4.57 -37.75
N TYR A 375 -23.34 -4.58 -37.48
CA TYR A 375 -22.47 -3.42 -37.65
C TYR A 375 -21.68 -3.44 -38.96
N GLY A 376 -21.53 -4.60 -39.60
CA GLY A 376 -20.71 -4.72 -40.80
C GLY A 376 -20.61 -6.16 -41.31
N HIS A 377 -19.69 -6.37 -42.25
CA HIS A 377 -19.44 -7.69 -42.85
C HIS A 377 -17.97 -7.88 -43.20
N TRP A 378 -17.58 -9.13 -43.46
CA TRP A 378 -16.24 -9.47 -43.94
C TRP A 378 -16.18 -9.30 -45.46
N LYS A 379 -15.31 -8.41 -45.95
CA LYS A 379 -15.08 -8.18 -47.38
C LYS A 379 -13.81 -8.90 -47.83
N GLN A 380 -13.96 -9.81 -48.80
CA GLN A 380 -12.83 -10.48 -49.44
C GLN A 380 -12.01 -9.47 -50.26
N GLN A 381 -10.69 -9.59 -50.16
CA GLN A 381 -9.72 -8.79 -50.87
C GLN A 381 -9.16 -9.59 -52.06
N THR A 382 -8.48 -8.89 -52.97
CA THR A 382 -7.82 -9.49 -54.14
C THR A 382 -6.73 -10.50 -53.76
N ASP A 383 -6.11 -10.36 -52.59
CA ASP A 383 -5.08 -11.26 -52.05
C ASP A 383 -5.65 -12.47 -51.28
N SER A 384 -6.94 -12.78 -51.48
CA SER A 384 -7.67 -13.84 -50.75
C SER A 384 -7.78 -13.64 -49.23
N THR A 385 -7.34 -12.50 -48.69
CA THR A 385 -7.63 -12.14 -47.29
C THR A 385 -9.05 -11.60 -47.16
N SER A 386 -9.59 -11.58 -45.94
CA SER A 386 -10.88 -10.94 -45.65
C SER A 386 -10.71 -9.92 -44.55
N LEU A 387 -11.18 -8.70 -44.77
CA LEU A 387 -11.13 -7.62 -43.80
C LEU A 387 -12.53 -7.22 -43.33
N TRP A 388 -12.64 -6.74 -42.09
CA TRP A 388 -13.89 -6.24 -41.54
C TRP A 388 -14.21 -4.86 -42.10
N VAL A 389 -15.43 -4.68 -42.62
CA VAL A 389 -15.94 -3.39 -43.10
C VAL A 389 -17.22 -3.06 -42.33
N PHE A 390 -17.23 -1.90 -41.66
CA PHE A 390 -18.46 -1.35 -41.08
C PHE A 390 -19.39 -0.80 -42.16
N GLN A 391 -20.71 -1.00 -41.99
CA GLN A 391 -21.71 -0.64 -43.00
C GLN A 391 -22.49 0.63 -42.65
N GLY A 392 -22.83 1.40 -43.69
CA GLY A 392 -23.73 2.56 -43.62
C GLY A 392 -23.43 3.51 -42.46
N LYS A 393 -24.41 3.67 -41.57
CA LYS A 393 -24.31 4.58 -40.41
C LYS A 393 -23.21 4.24 -39.41
N TYR A 394 -22.56 3.07 -39.49
CA TYR A 394 -21.50 2.64 -38.57
C TYR A 394 -20.07 2.87 -39.10
N VAL A 395 -19.90 3.43 -40.30
CA VAL A 395 -18.57 3.67 -40.90
C VAL A 395 -17.66 4.52 -40.00
N PHE A 396 -18.22 5.45 -39.21
CA PHE A 396 -17.46 6.26 -38.25
C PHE A 396 -16.70 5.43 -37.20
N MET A 397 -17.11 4.18 -36.95
CA MET A 397 -16.41 3.27 -36.05
C MET A 397 -14.99 2.94 -36.53
N ASN A 398 -14.71 3.06 -37.83
CA ASN A 398 -13.35 2.93 -38.37
C ASN A 398 -12.42 3.98 -37.77
N THR A 399 -12.85 5.23 -37.69
CA THR A 399 -12.08 6.32 -37.07
C THR A 399 -12.05 6.16 -35.55
N LEU A 400 -13.20 5.85 -34.94
CA LEU A 400 -13.33 5.70 -33.48
C LEU A 400 -12.38 4.64 -32.89
N PHE A 401 -12.26 3.50 -33.57
CA PHE A 401 -11.42 2.38 -33.15
C PHE A 401 -10.07 2.32 -33.88
N HIS A 402 -9.75 3.37 -34.66
CA HIS A 402 -8.53 3.47 -35.46
C HIS A 402 -8.32 2.30 -36.43
N LEU A 403 -9.40 1.70 -36.94
CA LEU A 403 -9.33 0.59 -37.88
C LEU A 403 -8.95 1.01 -39.30
N THR A 404 -9.06 2.30 -39.65
CA THR A 404 -8.58 2.82 -40.94
C THR A 404 -7.09 2.53 -41.15
N ASN A 405 -6.28 2.78 -40.11
CA ASN A 405 -4.83 2.53 -40.15
C ASN A 405 -4.48 1.12 -39.66
N TYR A 406 -5.42 0.43 -39.03
CA TYR A 406 -5.23 -0.90 -38.43
C TYR A 406 -6.40 -1.83 -38.77
N PRO A 407 -6.56 -2.20 -40.06
CA PRO A 407 -7.69 -3.00 -40.51
C PRO A 407 -7.72 -4.37 -39.82
N VAL A 408 -8.92 -4.87 -39.52
CA VAL A 408 -9.07 -6.16 -38.84
C VAL A 408 -9.25 -7.25 -39.87
N TYR A 409 -8.34 -8.22 -39.89
CA TYR A 409 -8.43 -9.40 -40.75
C TYR A 409 -9.23 -10.51 -40.07
N LYS A 410 -10.01 -11.24 -40.86
CA LYS A 410 -10.88 -12.35 -40.41
C LYS A 410 -10.10 -13.40 -39.63
N ASN A 411 -8.90 -13.74 -40.08
CA ASN A 411 -8.03 -14.71 -39.40
C ASN A 411 -7.57 -14.21 -38.02
N SER A 412 -7.17 -12.94 -37.90
CA SER A 412 -6.80 -12.33 -36.62
C SER A 412 -7.98 -12.27 -35.66
N TYR A 413 -9.16 -11.90 -36.15
CA TYR A 413 -10.39 -11.88 -35.35
C TYR A 413 -10.82 -13.28 -34.91
N ASN A 414 -10.76 -14.28 -35.79
CA ASN A 414 -11.08 -15.66 -35.45
C ASN A 414 -10.14 -16.20 -34.36
N ASN A 415 -8.85 -15.90 -34.45
CA ASN A 415 -7.87 -16.22 -33.42
C ASN A 415 -8.23 -15.56 -32.08
N TYR A 416 -8.50 -14.26 -32.09
CA TYR A 416 -9.01 -13.54 -30.91
C TYR A 416 -10.25 -14.22 -30.31
N ARG A 417 -11.26 -14.48 -31.14
CA ARG A 417 -12.56 -15.01 -30.72
C ARG A 417 -12.42 -16.40 -30.12
N ARG A 418 -11.60 -17.26 -30.71
CA ARG A 418 -11.40 -18.65 -30.28
C ARG A 418 -10.57 -18.76 -29.00
N TYR A 419 -9.48 -17.99 -28.88
CA TYR A 419 -8.47 -18.25 -27.84
C TYR A 419 -8.31 -17.15 -26.79
N TYR A 420 -8.92 -15.98 -26.97
CA TYR A 420 -8.68 -14.81 -26.12
C TYR A 420 -9.97 -14.21 -25.56
N PHE A 421 -11.03 -14.16 -26.36
CA PHE A 421 -12.31 -13.55 -25.98
C PHE A 421 -12.82 -14.09 -24.64
N GLY A 422 -12.96 -13.19 -23.66
CA GLY A 422 -13.42 -13.52 -22.30
C GLY A 422 -12.43 -14.30 -21.44
N ARG A 423 -11.21 -14.58 -21.90
CA ARG A 423 -10.23 -15.43 -21.21
C ARG A 423 -8.91 -14.73 -20.89
N ARG A 424 -8.32 -14.04 -21.88
CA ARG A 424 -6.99 -13.42 -21.76
C ARG A 424 -6.81 -12.28 -22.74
N VAL A 425 -5.85 -11.41 -22.46
CA VAL A 425 -5.54 -10.24 -23.29
C VAL A 425 -4.99 -10.66 -24.65
N TYR A 426 -5.51 -10.06 -25.72
CA TYR A 426 -5.04 -10.26 -27.10
C TYR A 426 -4.25 -9.07 -27.61
N TYR A 427 -2.95 -9.27 -27.84
CA TYR A 427 -2.07 -8.24 -28.38
C TYR A 427 -1.87 -8.33 -29.90
N GLY A 428 -2.59 -9.22 -30.60
CA GLY A 428 -2.42 -9.40 -32.05
C GLY A 428 -1.12 -10.08 -32.48
N GLY A 429 -0.38 -10.68 -31.53
CA GLY A 429 0.91 -11.33 -31.76
C GLY A 429 1.67 -11.53 -30.44
N THR A 430 2.86 -12.13 -30.51
CA THR A 430 3.74 -12.38 -29.35
C THR A 430 5.04 -11.57 -29.44
N GLY A 431 5.67 -11.32 -28.29
CA GLY A 431 6.97 -10.64 -28.24
C GLY A 431 6.98 -9.24 -28.87
N THR A 432 7.88 -9.03 -29.83
CA THR A 432 8.04 -7.80 -30.60
C THR A 432 7.03 -7.65 -31.74
N ARG A 433 6.33 -8.73 -32.11
CA ARG A 433 5.31 -8.75 -33.18
C ARG A 433 3.91 -8.40 -32.67
N ARG A 434 3.82 -7.73 -31.52
CA ARG A 434 2.53 -7.29 -30.97
C ARG A 434 1.97 -6.18 -31.86
N ARG A 435 0.71 -6.32 -32.25
CA ARG A 435 -0.03 -5.32 -33.00
C ARG A 435 -0.65 -4.25 -32.10
N TYR A 436 -1.08 -4.66 -30.91
CA TYR A 436 -1.78 -3.81 -29.94
C TYR A 436 -1.02 -3.73 -28.61
N GLY A 437 -1.32 -2.69 -27.83
CA GLY A 437 -0.74 -2.47 -26.50
C GLY A 437 0.52 -1.62 -26.53
N THR A 438 1.08 -1.37 -25.36
CA THR A 438 2.13 -0.36 -25.13
C THR A 438 3.41 -0.63 -25.92
N GLY A 439 3.92 0.40 -26.60
CA GLY A 439 5.11 0.35 -27.44
C GLY A 439 4.85 -0.10 -28.88
N THR A 440 3.59 -0.33 -29.26
CA THR A 440 3.21 -0.63 -30.65
C THR A 440 2.85 0.63 -31.41
N ARG A 441 2.97 0.60 -32.75
CA ARG A 441 2.48 1.69 -33.63
C ARG A 441 1.02 2.01 -33.36
N PHE A 442 0.20 0.98 -33.10
CA PHE A 442 -1.20 1.17 -32.74
C PHE A 442 -1.35 2.05 -31.50
N SER A 443 -0.65 1.72 -30.41
CA SER A 443 -0.73 2.52 -29.18
C SER A 443 -0.20 3.94 -29.38
N GLN A 444 0.85 4.14 -30.19
CA GLN A 444 1.38 5.47 -30.51
C GLN A 444 0.35 6.35 -31.25
N SER A 445 -0.51 5.74 -32.08
CA SER A 445 -1.55 6.45 -32.82
C SER A 445 -2.89 6.60 -32.08
N THR A 446 -3.08 5.89 -30.97
CA THR A 446 -4.37 5.81 -30.24
C THR A 446 -4.31 6.37 -28.82
N SER A 447 -3.13 6.42 -28.22
CA SER A 447 -2.90 7.05 -26.93
C SER A 447 -2.67 8.55 -27.06
N SER A 448 -2.58 9.23 -25.93
CA SER A 448 -2.06 10.60 -25.82
C SER A 448 -0.75 10.77 -26.60
N THR A 449 -0.73 11.69 -27.57
CA THR A 449 0.43 12.01 -28.41
C THR A 449 1.69 12.24 -27.58
N ASP A 450 1.51 12.91 -26.44
CA ASP A 450 2.60 13.32 -25.57
C ASP A 450 3.16 12.17 -24.70
N TYR A 451 2.54 10.99 -24.67
CA TYR A 451 3.01 9.89 -23.79
C TYR A 451 4.39 9.40 -24.22
N TYR A 452 4.58 9.19 -25.53
CA TYR A 452 5.81 8.65 -26.11
C TYR A 452 6.89 9.70 -26.35
N THR A 453 6.51 10.97 -26.49
CA THR A 453 7.45 12.09 -26.71
C THR A 453 7.95 12.71 -25.40
N SER A 454 7.34 12.36 -24.26
CA SER A 454 7.76 12.84 -22.93
C SER A 454 8.44 11.75 -22.10
N GLU A 455 9.06 12.16 -20.99
CA GLU A 455 9.66 11.24 -20.00
C GLU A 455 8.67 10.26 -19.34
N ARG A 456 7.36 10.39 -19.61
CA ARG A 456 6.33 9.51 -19.05
C ARG A 456 6.48 8.06 -19.50
N ALA A 457 6.82 7.83 -20.77
CA ALA A 457 7.07 6.48 -21.27
C ALA A 457 8.26 5.83 -20.55
N ASN A 458 9.35 6.59 -20.35
CA ASN A 458 10.53 6.14 -19.63
C ASN A 458 10.22 5.81 -18.16
N ARG A 459 9.57 6.74 -17.43
CA ARG A 459 9.17 6.53 -16.04
C ARG A 459 8.26 5.30 -15.88
N SER A 460 7.23 5.19 -16.71
CA SER A 460 6.30 4.06 -16.69
C SER A 460 7.01 2.72 -16.97
N ARG A 461 7.89 2.69 -17.97
CA ARG A 461 8.69 1.52 -18.34
C ARG A 461 9.64 1.09 -17.23
N THR A 462 10.35 2.03 -16.62
CA THR A 462 11.30 1.77 -15.52
C THR A 462 10.58 1.15 -14.32
N HIS A 463 9.47 1.75 -13.89
CA HIS A 463 8.70 1.22 -12.76
C HIS A 463 8.08 -0.16 -13.05
N TYR A 464 7.60 -0.39 -14.28
CA TYR A 464 7.12 -1.70 -14.70
C TYR A 464 8.22 -2.77 -14.65
N ARG A 465 9.42 -2.45 -15.15
CA ARG A 465 10.59 -3.36 -15.12
C ARG A 465 11.02 -3.68 -13.69
N GLN A 466 11.13 -2.67 -12.83
CA GLN A 466 11.48 -2.86 -11.41
C GLN A 466 10.48 -3.76 -10.67
N TYR A 467 9.19 -3.66 -11.00
CA TYR A 467 8.18 -4.54 -10.42
C TYR A 467 8.33 -6.00 -10.90
N ARG A 468 8.67 -6.22 -12.17
CA ARG A 468 8.92 -7.58 -12.68
C ARG A 468 10.19 -8.19 -12.10
N SER A 469 11.28 -7.41 -11.96
CA SER A 469 12.54 -7.91 -11.40
C SER A 469 12.41 -8.27 -9.92
N SER A 470 11.72 -7.45 -9.12
CA SER A 470 11.46 -7.72 -7.69
C SER A 470 10.58 -8.95 -7.42
N ARG A 471 9.84 -9.46 -8.42
CA ARG A 471 9.16 -10.75 -8.32
C ARG A 471 10.09 -11.94 -8.63
N LYS A 472 11.11 -11.75 -9.46
CA LYS A 472 12.08 -12.80 -9.84
C LYS A 472 13.09 -13.08 -8.72
N THR A 473 13.37 -12.11 -7.86
CA THR A 473 14.25 -12.26 -6.68
C THR A 473 13.59 -12.91 -5.46
N ARG A 474 12.26 -13.06 -5.44
CA ARG A 474 11.54 -13.79 -4.36
C ARG A 474 11.50 -15.31 -4.55
N SER A 475 12.04 -15.83 -5.64
CA SER A 475 12.22 -17.26 -5.91
C SER A 475 13.70 -17.69 -5.88
N GLY A 476 14.60 -16.86 -5.35
CA GLY A 476 16.05 -17.06 -5.40
C GLY A 476 16.75 -17.18 -4.04
N SER A 477 16.12 -17.84 -3.06
CA SER A 477 16.74 -18.09 -1.75
C SER A 477 16.45 -19.50 -1.25
N ARG A 478 17.05 -20.48 -1.93
CA ARG A 478 17.58 -21.70 -1.32
C ARG A 478 18.98 -21.89 -1.90
N SER A 479 19.99 -21.39 -1.18
CA SER A 479 21.39 -21.75 -1.39
C SER A 479 21.68 -23.04 -0.63
N GLY A 480 22.36 -24.00 -1.26
CA GLY A 480 23.01 -25.10 -0.55
C GLY A 480 23.18 -26.36 -1.38
N TYR A 481 24.30 -26.43 -2.12
CA TYR A 481 25.05 -27.62 -2.51
C TYR A 481 24.30 -28.87 -3.02
N ASN A 482 24.47 -29.18 -4.31
CA ASN A 482 25.30 -30.34 -4.64
C ASN A 482 25.83 -30.27 -6.08
N SER A 483 27.10 -30.61 -6.19
CA SER A 483 27.86 -30.90 -7.38
C SER A 483 27.22 -32.03 -8.19
N ARG A 484 27.16 -31.84 -9.52
CA ARG A 484 27.55 -32.86 -10.52
C ARG A 484 27.46 -32.25 -11.91
N SER A 485 28.61 -31.85 -12.39
CA SER A 485 28.97 -31.92 -13.80
C SER A 485 28.72 -33.34 -14.31
N ARG A 486 27.90 -33.48 -15.36
CA ARG A 486 28.03 -34.55 -16.34
C ARG A 486 27.70 -34.00 -17.72
N SER A 487 28.79 -33.76 -18.45
CA SER A 487 28.92 -33.99 -19.88
C SER A 487 28.27 -35.32 -20.32
N GLY A 488 27.79 -35.36 -21.57
CA GLY A 488 27.77 -36.60 -22.36
C GLY A 488 26.44 -37.00 -23.01
N SER A 489 26.47 -36.99 -24.35
CA SER A 489 25.97 -38.02 -25.26
C SER A 489 24.50 -38.07 -25.70
N SER A 490 24.32 -37.81 -27.01
CA SER A 490 23.69 -38.67 -28.03
C SER A 490 22.85 -39.87 -27.58
N GLY A 491 21.68 -40.04 -28.20
CA GLY A 491 21.14 -41.35 -28.54
C GLY A 491 19.61 -41.48 -28.62
N LYS A 492 19.13 -41.53 -29.87
CA LYS A 492 17.86 -42.06 -30.42
C LYS A 492 16.75 -41.05 -30.72
#